data_AF-A0AAX1VU82-F1
#
_entry.id   AF-A0AAX1VU82-F1
#
_cell.length_a   1.000
_cell.length_b   1.000
_cell.length_c   1.000
_cell.angle_alpha   90.00
_cell.angle_beta   90.00
_cell.angle_gamma   90.00
#
_symmetry.space_group_name_H-M   'P 1'
#
loop_
_entity.id
_entity.type
_entity.pdbx_description
1 polymer ?
#
loop_
_entity_poly.entity_id
_entity_poly.type
_entity_poly.pdbx_seq_one_letter_code
_entity_poly.pdbx_strand_id
1 'polypeptide(L)'
;MRHVQPQSGNVLLWVKILIGVLMRLYLCEKPSQGKDIAAVLGAKTRGDGCIKGNGVAVTWGIGHLLETAPPDAYGEHLKNWSLDTLPILPAEWKVLVKPKTASQFKIVKQLLKQATELVIATDADREGEMIARELIEYCGYRGPIQRLWLSALNEASIRQALNTVKQGSETYPLYLSALARSR
;
A
#
# COMPACT_ATOMS: atom_id res chain seq x y z
N MET A 1 -12.72 17.82 -56.41
CA MET A 1 -11.67 17.71 -55.38
C MET A 1 -12.17 18.39 -54.11
N ARG A 2 -12.49 17.66 -53.05
CA ARG A 2 -12.74 18.25 -51.72
C ARG A 2 -11.58 17.84 -50.82
N HIS A 3 -10.71 18.80 -50.53
CA HIS A 3 -9.68 18.64 -49.50
C HIS A 3 -10.37 18.58 -48.14
N VAL A 4 -10.34 17.42 -47.50
CA VAL A 4 -10.66 17.30 -46.07
C VAL A 4 -9.34 17.46 -45.32
N GLN A 5 -9.19 18.57 -44.60
CA GLN A 5 -8.07 18.74 -43.67
C GLN A 5 -8.30 17.88 -42.42
N PRO A 6 -7.29 17.14 -41.94
CA PRO A 6 -7.42 16.38 -40.70
C PRO A 6 -7.37 17.33 -39.50
N GLN A 7 -8.42 17.29 -38.67
CA GLN A 7 -8.46 18.08 -37.45
C GLN A 7 -7.43 17.58 -36.43
N SER A 8 -6.49 18.46 -36.08
CA SER A 8 -5.36 18.26 -35.16
C SER A 8 -5.77 18.17 -33.68
N GLY A 9 -6.97 17.69 -33.36
CA GLY A 9 -7.57 17.79 -32.03
C GLY A 9 -7.31 16.62 -31.08
N ASN A 10 -6.74 15.50 -31.53
CA ASN A 10 -6.80 14.25 -30.75
C ASN A 10 -5.45 13.69 -30.27
N VAL A 11 -4.32 14.18 -30.77
CA VAL A 11 -2.99 13.60 -30.44
C VAL A 11 -2.70 13.71 -28.93
N LEU A 12 -3.09 14.81 -28.26
CA LEU A 12 -2.82 15.01 -26.84
C LEU A 12 -3.64 14.08 -25.92
N LEU A 13 -4.86 13.69 -26.34
CA LEU A 13 -5.70 12.77 -25.60
C LEU A 13 -5.18 11.34 -25.71
N TRP A 14 -4.75 10.94 -26.91
CA TRP A 14 -4.11 9.64 -27.15
C TRP A 14 -2.73 9.53 -26.47
N VAL A 15 -1.95 10.61 -26.44
CA VAL A 15 -0.69 10.68 -25.70
C VAL A 15 -0.94 10.57 -24.19
N LYS A 16 -2.01 11.15 -23.63
CA LYS A 16 -2.41 10.93 -22.21
C LYS A 16 -2.94 9.52 -21.92
N ILE A 17 -3.47 8.82 -22.93
CA ILE A 17 -3.95 7.44 -22.81
C ILE A 17 -2.77 6.45 -22.89
N LEU A 18 -1.73 6.75 -23.67
CA LEU A 18 -0.50 5.96 -23.78
C LEU A 18 0.54 6.28 -22.69
N ILE A 19 0.63 7.54 -22.25
CA ILE A 19 1.35 7.96 -21.06
C ILE A 19 0.36 7.82 -19.90
N GLY A 20 0.18 6.61 -19.39
CA GLY A 20 -0.54 6.41 -18.14
C GLY A 20 -0.05 7.43 -17.13
N VAL A 21 -0.96 8.20 -16.53
CA VAL A 21 -0.62 9.24 -15.56
C VAL A 21 0.23 8.57 -14.47
N LEU A 22 1.53 8.90 -14.45
CA LEU A 22 2.45 8.39 -13.44
C LEU A 22 1.90 8.79 -12.07
N MET A 23 1.54 7.79 -11.27
CA MET A 23 0.99 7.99 -9.93
C MET A 23 1.96 7.37 -8.92
N ARG A 24 2.58 8.24 -8.12
CA ARG A 24 3.31 7.81 -6.92
C ARG A 24 2.33 7.66 -5.76
N LEU A 25 2.25 6.47 -5.19
CA LEU A 25 1.37 6.16 -4.07
C LEU A 25 2.16 6.17 -2.76
N TYR A 26 1.67 6.87 -1.74
CA TYR A 26 2.18 6.83 -0.37
C TYR A 26 1.23 5.99 0.48
N LEU A 27 1.72 4.86 1.02
CA LEU A 27 0.94 3.96 1.88
C LEU A 27 1.30 4.19 3.35
N CYS A 28 0.39 4.81 4.09
CA CYS A 28 0.54 5.10 5.51
C CYS A 28 -0.12 4.02 6.37
N GLU A 29 0.12 4.04 7.67
CA GLU A 29 -0.50 3.08 8.61
C GLU A 29 -1.91 3.50 9.03
N LYS A 30 -2.13 4.81 9.13
CA LYS A 30 -3.35 5.39 9.72
C LYS A 30 -3.75 6.72 9.08
N PRO A 31 -5.02 7.14 9.18
CA PRO A 31 -5.52 8.34 8.49
C PRO A 31 -4.83 9.65 8.89
N SER A 32 -4.40 9.81 10.15
CA SER A 32 -3.72 11.03 10.61
C SER A 32 -2.38 11.23 9.90
N GLN A 33 -1.53 10.20 9.91
CA GLN A 33 -0.25 10.19 9.18
C GLN A 33 -0.44 10.50 7.68
N GLY A 34 -1.47 9.91 7.06
CA GLY A 34 -1.80 10.19 5.66
C GLY A 34 -2.19 11.64 5.39
N LYS A 35 -2.92 12.29 6.32
CA LYS A 35 -3.28 13.72 6.20
C LYS A 35 -2.06 14.62 6.32
N ASP A 36 -1.17 14.35 7.28
CA ASP A 36 0.03 15.15 7.52
C ASP A 36 0.98 15.09 6.32
N ILE A 37 1.19 13.89 5.77
CA ILE A 37 2.02 13.69 4.57
C ILE A 37 1.38 14.34 3.34
N ALA A 38 0.06 14.16 3.14
CA ALA A 38 -0.64 14.76 2.01
C ALA A 38 -0.55 16.30 2.00
N ALA A 39 -0.63 16.93 3.18
CA ALA A 39 -0.50 18.37 3.32
C ALA A 39 0.88 18.86 2.83
N VAL A 40 1.96 18.18 3.23
CA VAL A 40 3.34 18.53 2.81
C VAL A 40 3.56 18.30 1.32
N LEU A 41 2.97 17.24 0.75
CA LEU A 41 3.01 16.93 -0.69
C LEU A 41 2.12 17.86 -1.54
N GLY A 42 1.30 18.70 -0.90
CA GLY A 42 0.36 19.59 -1.60
C GLY A 42 -0.81 18.85 -2.25
N ALA A 43 -1.09 17.60 -1.85
CA ALA A 43 -2.26 16.85 -2.28
C ALA A 43 -3.51 17.36 -1.54
N LYS A 44 -4.51 17.85 -2.29
CA LYS A 44 -5.67 18.58 -1.74
C LYS A 44 -7.01 17.91 -2.02
N THR A 45 -7.09 17.04 -3.02
CA THR A 45 -8.35 16.42 -3.44
C THR A 45 -8.64 15.22 -2.55
N ARG A 46 -9.61 15.36 -1.66
CA ARG A 46 -10.07 14.24 -0.82
C ARG A 46 -10.85 13.25 -1.66
N GLY A 47 -10.58 11.97 -1.43
CA GLY A 47 -11.41 10.86 -1.89
C GLY A 47 -11.67 9.90 -0.74
N ASP A 48 -12.41 8.84 -1.02
CA ASP A 48 -12.63 7.79 -0.02
C ASP A 48 -11.31 7.10 0.28
N GLY A 49 -10.92 7.07 1.56
CA GLY A 49 -9.72 6.39 2.05
C GLY A 49 -8.38 6.91 1.50
N CYS A 50 -8.36 8.08 0.85
CA CYS A 50 -7.15 8.66 0.28
C CYS A 50 -7.24 10.18 0.04
N ILE A 51 -6.09 10.81 -0.23
CA ILE A 51 -5.98 12.20 -0.68
C ILE A 51 -5.08 12.21 -1.92
N LYS A 52 -5.51 12.92 -2.98
CA LYS A 52 -4.84 12.96 -4.28
C LYS A 52 -4.48 14.39 -4.68
N GLY A 53 -3.50 14.53 -5.55
CA GLY A 53 -3.11 15.81 -6.17
C GLY A 53 -1.68 15.76 -6.67
N ASN A 54 -1.32 16.62 -7.62
CA ASN A 54 0.07 16.80 -8.10
C ASN A 54 0.79 15.48 -8.51
N GLY A 55 0.07 14.53 -9.13
CA GLY A 55 0.64 13.24 -9.55
C GLY A 55 0.90 12.25 -8.41
N VAL A 56 0.43 12.54 -7.20
CA VAL A 56 0.51 11.63 -6.05
C VAL A 56 -0.87 11.21 -5.55
N ALA A 57 -0.90 10.05 -4.90
CA ALA A 57 -1.98 9.63 -4.03
C ALA A 57 -1.41 9.25 -2.67
N VAL A 58 -2.07 9.64 -1.58
CA VAL A 58 -1.73 9.26 -0.21
C VAL A 58 -2.90 8.46 0.34
N THR A 59 -2.67 7.23 0.76
CA THR A 59 -3.66 6.34 1.37
C THR A 59 -3.10 5.76 2.68
N TRP A 60 -3.91 4.97 3.36
CA TRP A 60 -3.58 4.45 4.68
C TRP A 60 -4.25 3.12 4.98
N GLY A 61 -3.64 2.38 5.90
CA GLY A 61 -4.33 1.35 6.69
C GLY A 61 -5.21 1.95 7.79
N ILE A 62 -5.71 1.07 8.64
CA ILE A 62 -6.30 1.41 9.94
C ILE A 62 -5.60 0.49 10.94
N GLY A 63 -4.27 0.67 11.04
CA GLY A 63 -3.37 -0.42 11.41
C GLY A 63 -3.42 -1.55 10.37
N HIS A 64 -3.38 -2.80 10.83
CA HIS A 64 -3.54 -3.98 9.98
C HIS A 64 -4.91 -4.03 9.29
N LEU A 65 -4.89 -4.21 7.96
CA LEU A 65 -6.09 -4.52 7.16
C LEU A 65 -6.22 -6.02 6.85
N LEU A 66 -5.16 -6.79 7.13
CA LEU A 66 -5.11 -8.23 7.01
C LEU A 66 -4.96 -8.86 8.40
N GLU A 67 -5.30 -10.13 8.52
CA GLU A 67 -5.10 -10.91 9.74
C GLU A 67 -4.71 -12.35 9.38
N THR A 68 -3.93 -13.00 10.26
CA THR A 68 -3.56 -14.41 10.09
C THR A 68 -4.81 -15.26 9.97
N ALA A 69 -4.83 -16.16 9.00
CA ALA A 69 -5.97 -17.04 8.82
C ALA A 69 -6.10 -18.01 10.01
N PRO A 70 -7.34 -18.25 10.50
CA PRO A 70 -7.59 -19.25 11.52
C PRO A 70 -7.36 -20.68 11.00
N PRO A 71 -7.21 -21.68 11.89
CA PRO A 71 -6.98 -23.08 11.52
C PRO A 71 -7.93 -23.65 10.45
N ASP A 72 -9.22 -23.33 10.53
CA ASP A 72 -10.25 -23.82 9.60
C ASP A 72 -10.06 -23.32 8.17
N ALA A 73 -9.32 -22.22 7.96
CA ALA A 73 -8.91 -21.76 6.64
C ALA A 73 -7.88 -22.66 5.95
N TYR A 74 -7.28 -23.61 6.68
CA TYR A 74 -6.32 -24.59 6.16
C TYR A 74 -6.94 -25.95 5.87
N GLY A 75 -8.19 -26.20 6.28
CA GLY A 75 -8.93 -27.40 5.93
C GLY A 75 -10.12 -27.65 6.87
N GLU A 76 -11.18 -28.28 6.37
CA GLU A 76 -12.40 -28.55 7.15
C GLU A 76 -12.15 -29.39 8.41
N HIS A 77 -11.16 -30.29 8.35
CA HIS A 77 -10.75 -31.12 9.50
C HIS A 77 -10.16 -30.31 10.67
N LEU A 78 -9.78 -29.05 10.45
CA LEU A 78 -9.27 -28.13 11.48
C LEU A 78 -10.35 -27.20 12.05
N LYS A 79 -11.61 -27.35 11.62
CA LYS A 79 -12.73 -26.54 12.11
C LYS A 79 -13.06 -26.82 13.57
N ASN A 80 -12.89 -28.07 13.99
CA ASN A 80 -13.11 -28.49 15.37
C ASN A 80 -11.76 -28.76 16.03
N TRP A 81 -11.63 -28.37 17.30
CA TRP A 81 -10.43 -28.61 18.08
C TRP A 81 -10.29 -30.10 18.43
N SER A 82 -9.14 -30.70 18.13
CA SER A 82 -8.77 -32.07 18.52
C SER A 82 -7.27 -32.17 18.81
N LEU A 83 -6.89 -32.93 19.83
CA LEU A 83 -5.48 -33.22 20.12
C LEU A 83 -4.78 -33.92 18.94
N ASP A 84 -5.51 -34.75 18.19
CA ASP A 84 -4.97 -35.48 17.03
C ASP A 84 -4.58 -34.57 15.86
N THR A 85 -5.07 -33.33 15.85
CA THR A 85 -4.76 -32.33 14.82
C THR A 85 -3.58 -31.43 15.20
N LEU A 86 -3.01 -31.61 16.40
CA LEU A 86 -1.93 -30.77 16.91
C LEU A 86 -0.54 -31.42 16.71
N PRO A 87 0.50 -30.61 16.44
CA PRO A 87 0.46 -29.16 16.20
C PRO A 87 -0.06 -28.83 14.80
N ILE A 88 -0.80 -27.73 14.68
CA ILE A 88 -1.22 -27.19 13.37
C ILE A 88 -0.08 -26.34 12.84
N LEU A 89 0.67 -26.87 11.87
CA LEU A 89 1.75 -26.16 11.20
C LEU A 89 1.46 -26.07 9.70
N PRO A 90 0.97 -24.91 9.21
CA PRO A 90 0.71 -24.73 7.78
C PRO A 90 1.98 -24.84 6.94
N ALA A 91 1.89 -25.53 5.80
CA ALA A 91 2.96 -25.50 4.79
C ALA A 91 3.10 -24.09 4.17
N GLU A 92 1.97 -23.40 4.00
CA GLU A 92 1.90 -22.02 3.54
C GLU A 92 1.00 -21.22 4.48
N TRP A 93 1.53 -20.12 5.02
CA TRP A 93 0.76 -19.22 5.88
C TRP A 93 -0.23 -18.40 5.06
N LYS A 94 -1.51 -18.42 5.46
CA LYS A 94 -2.57 -17.63 4.85
C LYS A 94 -2.89 -16.41 5.70
N VAL A 95 -3.29 -15.35 5.02
CA VAL A 95 -3.84 -14.14 5.64
C VAL A 95 -5.15 -13.78 4.96
N LEU A 96 -6.05 -13.19 5.72
CA LEU A 96 -7.40 -12.83 5.30
C LEU A 96 -7.62 -11.33 5.46
N VAL A 97 -8.49 -10.77 4.63
CA VAL A 97 -8.92 -9.37 4.79
C VAL A 97 -9.83 -9.26 6.00
N LYS A 98 -9.51 -8.35 6.92
CA LYS A 98 -10.33 -8.11 8.11
C LYS A 98 -11.71 -7.56 7.70
N PRO A 99 -12.83 -8.19 8.09
CA PRO A 99 -14.16 -7.75 7.68
C PRO A 99 -14.45 -6.29 8.03
N LYS A 100 -14.01 -5.83 9.20
CA LYS A 100 -14.24 -4.47 9.71
C LYS A 100 -13.58 -3.37 8.87
N THR A 101 -12.49 -3.69 8.17
CA THR A 101 -11.70 -2.71 7.40
C THR A 101 -11.65 -3.05 5.91
N ALA A 102 -12.51 -3.98 5.44
CA ALA A 102 -12.55 -4.45 4.07
C ALA A 102 -12.83 -3.34 3.04
N SER A 103 -13.60 -2.30 3.40
CA SER A 103 -13.83 -1.14 2.53
C SER A 103 -12.53 -0.37 2.27
N GLN A 104 -11.74 -0.09 3.31
CA GLN A 104 -10.44 0.55 3.19
C GLN A 104 -9.45 -0.32 2.42
N PHE A 105 -9.44 -1.64 2.67
CA PHE A 105 -8.62 -2.58 1.91
C PHE A 105 -8.90 -2.51 0.40
N LYS A 106 -10.18 -2.47 -0.02
CA LYS A 106 -10.56 -2.35 -1.44
C LYS A 106 -9.97 -1.09 -2.08
N ILE A 107 -9.97 0.02 -1.36
CA ILE A 107 -9.39 1.30 -1.80
C ILE A 107 -7.88 1.17 -1.96
N VAL A 108 -7.18 0.65 -0.95
CA VAL A 108 -5.72 0.45 -0.98
C VAL A 108 -5.33 -0.47 -2.14
N LYS A 109 -6.05 -1.59 -2.33
CA LYS A 109 -5.82 -2.52 -3.44
C LYS A 109 -5.99 -1.84 -4.81
N GLN A 110 -7.03 -1.03 -4.97
CA GLN A 110 -7.27 -0.29 -6.22
C GLN A 110 -6.16 0.72 -6.50
N LEU A 111 -5.70 1.44 -5.47
CA LEU A 111 -4.62 2.42 -5.61
C LEU A 111 -3.29 1.73 -5.92
N LEU A 112 -2.97 0.61 -5.27
CA LEU A 112 -1.78 -0.18 -5.57
C LEU A 112 -1.77 -0.64 -7.04
N LYS A 113 -2.92 -1.07 -7.58
CA LYS A 113 -3.04 -1.47 -9.00
C LYS A 113 -2.78 -0.31 -9.97
N GLN A 114 -3.09 0.93 -9.57
CA GLN A 114 -2.91 2.12 -10.39
C GLN A 114 -1.51 2.75 -10.22
N ALA A 115 -0.80 2.42 -9.16
CA ALA A 115 0.46 3.06 -8.80
C ALA A 115 1.57 2.61 -9.75
N THR A 116 2.32 3.58 -10.27
CA THR A 116 3.55 3.31 -11.04
C THR A 116 4.76 3.20 -10.13
N GLU A 117 4.67 3.77 -8.92
CA GLU A 117 5.68 3.71 -7.87
C GLU A 117 4.99 3.76 -6.50
N LEU A 118 5.52 3.02 -5.53
CA LEU A 118 5.02 2.96 -4.17
C LEU A 118 6.06 3.50 -3.18
N VAL A 119 5.62 4.34 -2.25
CA VAL A 119 6.38 4.78 -1.09
C VAL A 119 5.71 4.22 0.15
N ILE A 120 6.41 3.34 0.87
CA ILE A 120 6.00 2.88 2.19
C ILE A 120 6.20 4.05 3.17
N ALA A 121 5.12 4.46 3.83
CA ALA A 121 5.09 5.60 4.74
C ALA A 121 4.39 5.24 6.08
N THR A 122 4.39 3.96 6.44
CA THR A 122 3.99 3.45 7.77
C THR A 122 5.02 3.82 8.84
N ASP A 123 4.71 3.54 10.12
CA ASP A 123 5.60 3.89 11.24
C ASP A 123 6.99 3.23 11.08
N ALA A 124 8.03 3.93 11.54
CA ALA A 124 9.45 3.64 11.24
C ALA A 124 10.02 2.51 12.13
N ASP A 125 9.37 1.34 12.10
CA ASP A 125 9.74 0.17 12.89
C ASP A 125 9.44 -1.16 12.15
N ARG A 126 9.59 -2.28 12.86
CA ARG A 126 9.30 -3.62 12.33
C ARG A 126 7.83 -3.84 12.01
N GLU A 127 6.93 -3.28 12.81
CA GLU A 127 5.49 -3.47 12.65
C GLU A 127 4.96 -2.68 11.44
N GLY A 128 5.42 -1.44 11.28
CA GLY A 128 5.09 -0.63 10.11
C GLY A 128 5.56 -1.28 8.81
N GLU A 129 6.74 -1.92 8.80
CA GLU A 129 7.20 -2.72 7.65
C GLU A 129 6.30 -3.93 7.38
N MET A 130 5.84 -4.63 8.43
CA MET A 130 4.88 -5.74 8.32
C MET A 130 3.55 -5.29 7.71
N ILE A 131 2.94 -4.25 8.27
CA ILE A 131 1.64 -3.71 7.81
C ILE A 131 1.68 -3.38 6.32
N ALA A 132 2.72 -2.67 5.88
CA ALA A 132 2.83 -2.26 4.48
C ALA A 132 3.10 -3.45 3.56
N ARG A 133 4.07 -4.30 3.89
CA ARG A 133 4.53 -5.35 2.98
C ARG A 133 3.59 -6.52 2.86
N GLU A 134 2.86 -6.86 3.92
CA GLU A 134 1.81 -7.86 3.82
C GLU A 134 0.73 -7.42 2.83
N LEU A 135 0.35 -6.13 2.83
CA LEU A 135 -0.56 -5.57 1.83
C LEU A 135 0.01 -5.58 0.42
N ILE A 136 1.28 -5.23 0.26
CA ILE A 136 1.99 -5.23 -1.02
C ILE A 136 2.00 -6.64 -1.62
N GLU A 137 2.37 -7.65 -0.82
CA GLU A 137 2.41 -9.04 -1.26
C GLU A 137 1.01 -9.58 -1.54
N TYR A 138 0.06 -9.36 -0.64
CA TYR A 138 -1.32 -9.82 -0.80
C TYR A 138 -2.00 -9.20 -2.04
N CYS A 139 -1.67 -7.95 -2.37
CA CYS A 139 -2.19 -7.28 -3.56
C CYS A 139 -1.37 -7.55 -4.83
N GLY A 140 -0.24 -8.24 -4.74
CA GLY A 140 0.62 -8.57 -5.86
C GLY A 140 1.28 -7.36 -6.52
N TYR A 141 1.59 -6.30 -5.76
CA TYR A 141 2.31 -5.15 -6.31
C TYR A 141 3.77 -5.52 -6.61
N ARG A 142 4.25 -5.18 -7.82
CA ARG A 142 5.60 -5.53 -8.31
C ARG A 142 6.37 -4.33 -8.89
N GLY A 143 5.83 -3.12 -8.75
CA GLY A 143 6.51 -1.90 -9.18
C GLY A 143 7.63 -1.47 -8.22
N PRO A 144 8.33 -0.36 -8.52
CA PRO A 144 9.37 0.18 -7.65
C PRO A 144 8.83 0.56 -6.27
N ILE A 145 9.59 0.25 -5.23
CA ILE A 145 9.25 0.54 -3.83
C ILE A 145 10.35 1.40 -3.21
N GLN A 146 9.93 2.53 -2.66
CA GLN A 146 10.74 3.38 -1.77
C GLN A 146 10.19 3.32 -0.35
N ARG A 147 11.00 3.76 0.62
CA ARG A 147 10.64 3.84 2.03
C ARG A 147 10.87 5.23 2.58
N LEU A 148 9.78 5.89 2.99
CA LEU A 148 9.81 7.15 3.71
C LEU A 148 9.98 6.85 5.21
N TRP A 149 11.18 7.07 5.76
CA TRP A 149 11.50 6.75 7.15
C TRP A 149 11.30 7.97 8.05
N LEU A 150 10.14 8.05 8.71
CA LEU A 150 9.73 9.21 9.53
C LEU A 150 10.03 8.99 11.01
N SER A 151 10.89 9.84 11.58
CA SER A 151 11.13 9.88 13.03
C SER A 151 10.05 10.68 13.80
N ALA A 152 9.35 11.60 13.12
CA ALA A 152 8.26 12.39 13.68
C ALA A 152 7.29 12.89 12.59
N LEU A 153 6.05 13.18 12.97
CA LEU A 153 4.96 13.63 12.07
C LEU A 153 4.75 15.14 12.04
N ASN A 154 5.76 15.93 12.42
CA ASN A 154 5.73 17.38 12.18
C ASN A 154 6.18 17.72 10.74
N GLU A 155 5.72 18.86 10.23
CA GLU A 155 5.99 19.28 8.84
C GLU A 155 7.48 19.30 8.49
N ALA A 156 8.35 19.81 9.38
CA ALA A 156 9.78 19.87 9.14
C ALA A 156 10.41 18.48 8.96
N SER A 157 10.02 17.52 9.81
CA SER A 157 10.51 16.15 9.76
C SER A 157 10.01 15.43 8.51
N ILE A 158 8.75 15.65 8.10
CA ILE A 158 8.19 15.08 6.87
C ILE A 158 8.94 15.63 5.65
N ARG A 159 9.16 16.96 5.58
CA ARG A 159 9.92 17.59 4.48
C ARG A 159 11.34 17.03 4.39
N GLN A 160 12.03 16.89 5.53
CA GLN A 160 13.37 16.33 5.57
C GLN A 160 13.38 14.89 5.06
N ALA A 161 12.48 14.03 5.55
CA ALA A 161 12.41 12.63 5.15
C ALA A 161 12.04 12.44 3.68
N LEU A 162 11.21 13.32 3.11
CA LEU A 162 10.87 13.30 1.68
C LEU A 162 12.09 13.57 0.78
N ASN A 163 13.10 14.29 1.28
CA ASN A 163 14.35 14.53 0.56
C ASN A 163 15.36 13.38 0.71
N THR A 164 15.13 12.44 1.63
CA THR A 164 16.05 11.34 1.95
C THR A 164 15.34 9.98 1.95
N VAL A 165 14.39 9.80 1.03
CA VAL A 165 13.68 8.54 0.83
C VAL A 165 14.64 7.40 0.54
N LYS A 166 14.44 6.28 1.24
CA LYS A 166 15.28 5.08 1.15
C LYS A 166 14.80 4.18 0.01
N GLN A 167 15.70 3.35 -0.50
CA GLN A 167 15.30 2.21 -1.32
C GLN A 167 14.49 1.23 -0.46
N GLY A 168 13.41 0.68 -1.01
CA GLY A 168 12.57 -0.26 -0.27
C GLY A 168 13.32 -1.50 0.22
N SER A 169 14.41 -1.91 -0.43
CA SER A 169 15.24 -3.04 -0.01
C SER A 169 16.01 -2.80 1.29
N GLU A 170 16.32 -1.54 1.65
CA GLU A 170 17.11 -1.21 2.84
C GLU A 170 16.44 -1.66 4.14
N THR A 171 15.10 -1.67 4.18
CA THR A 171 14.33 -2.01 5.38
C THR A 171 13.61 -3.36 5.26
N TYR A 172 13.79 -4.08 4.15
CA TYR A 172 13.20 -5.40 3.95
C TYR A 172 13.59 -6.44 5.03
N PRO A 173 14.82 -6.46 5.58
CA PRO A 173 15.16 -7.35 6.69
C PRO A 173 14.30 -7.13 7.96
N LEU A 174 13.83 -5.90 8.21
CA LEU A 174 12.94 -5.61 9.34
C LEU A 174 11.57 -6.27 9.16
N TYR A 175 11.07 -6.31 7.92
CA TYR A 175 9.87 -7.08 7.58
C TYR A 175 10.06 -8.57 7.81
N LEU A 176 11.17 -9.15 7.35
CA LEU A 176 11.45 -10.57 7.59
C LEU A 176 11.50 -10.89 9.09
N SER A 177 12.09 -10.01 9.91
CA SER A 177 12.07 -10.14 11.37
C SER A 177 10.65 -10.06 11.96
N ALA A 178 9.81 -9.14 11.47
CA ALA A 178 8.43 -9.01 11.93
C ALA A 178 7.58 -10.23 11.55
N LEU A 179 7.76 -10.72 10.33
CA LEU A 179 7.08 -11.89 9.77
C LEU A 179 7.44 -13.17 10.52
N ALA A 180 8.71 -13.34 10.90
CA ALA A 180 9.17 -14.47 11.70
C ALA A 180 8.63 -14.44 13.14
N ARG A 181 8.35 -13.26 13.69
CA ARG A 181 7.71 -13.13 15.02
C ARG A 181 6.21 -13.44 14.99
N SER A 182 5.55 -13.18 13.86
CA SER A 182 4.09 -13.32 13.73
C SER A 182 3.63 -14.74 13.39
N ARG A 183 4.56 -15.63 13.03
CA ARG A 183 4.34 -17.00 12.57
C ARG A 183 4.95 -17.97 13.56
#